data_AF-A0A1B9RVF6-F1
#
_entry.id   AF-A0A1B9RVF6-F1
#
_cell.length_a   1.000
_cell.length_b   1.000
_cell.length_c   1.000
_cell.angle_alpha   90.00
_cell.angle_beta   90.00
_cell.angle_gamma   90.00
#
_symmetry.space_group_name_H-M   'P 1'
#
loop_
_entity.id
_entity.type
_entity.pdbx_description
1 polymer ?
#
loop_
_entity_poly.entity_id
_entity_poly.type
_entity_poly.pdbx_seq_one_letter_code
_entity_poly.pdbx_strand_id
1 'polypeptide(L)' 'MKEWILSPLEKTCLRWISRGWTVAEIALLEGKTVADIESCLQSALVALDAKSMAEALQKLNLSD' A
#
# COMPACT_ATOMS: atom_id res chain seq x y z
N MET A 1 -5.09 -9.94 16.91
CA MET A 1 -4.43 -9.14 15.86
C MET A 1 -5.47 -8.22 15.27
N LYS A 2 -5.20 -6.92 15.17
CA LYS A 2 -6.17 -5.98 14.58
C LYS A 2 -6.17 -6.26 13.09
N GLU A 3 -7.22 -6.90 12.58
CA GLU A 3 -7.39 -7.10 11.15
C GLU A 3 -7.51 -5.71 10.52
N TRP A 4 -6.42 -5.23 9.94
CA TRP A 4 -6.46 -3.99 9.17
C TRP A 4 -7.31 -4.24 7.94
N ILE A 5 -8.49 -3.63 7.90
CA ILE A 5 -9.42 -3.68 6.78
C ILE A 5 -8.87 -2.75 5.69
N LEU A 6 -7.77 -3.17 5.09
CA LEU A 6 -7.25 -2.54 3.88
C LEU A 6 -8.14 -2.93 2.71
N SER A 7 -8.41 -1.97 1.84
CA SER A 7 -9.08 -2.26 0.57
C SER A 7 -8.22 -3.19 -0.30
N PRO A 8 -8.82 -3.95 -1.22
CA PRO A 8 -8.06 -4.82 -2.13
C PRO A 8 -6.99 -4.06 -2.92
N LEU A 9 -7.28 -2.81 -3.30
CA LEU A 9 -6.35 -1.93 -3.99
C LEU A 9 -5.18 -1.54 -3.08
N GLU A 10 -5.44 -1.15 -1.83
CA GLU A 10 -4.38 -0.80 -0.86
C GLU A 10 -3.41 -1.95 -0.62
N LYS A 11 -3.94 -3.17 -0.43
CA LYS A 11 -3.11 -4.37 -0.26
C LYS A 11 -2.24 -4.64 -1.50
N THR A 12 -2.83 -4.45 -2.68
CA THR A 12 -2.15 -4.71 -3.96
C THR A 12 -1.05 -3.67 -4.19
N CYS A 13 -1.33 -2.38 -3.99
CA CYS A 13 -0.36 -1.30 -4.06
C CYS A 13 0.82 -1.56 -3.11
N LEU A 14 0.56 -1.84 -1.83
CA LEU A 14 1.63 -2.16 -0.87
C LEU A 14 2.45 -3.39 -1.28
N ARG A 15 1.81 -4.44 -1.81
CA ARG A 15 2.51 -5.63 -2.30
C ARG A 15 3.45 -5.33 -3.46
N TRP A 16 3.03 -4.49 -4.40
CA TRP A 16 3.89 -4.06 -5.51
C TRP A 16 5.06 -3.21 -5.01
N ILE A 17 4.84 -2.26 -4.10
CA ILE A 17 5.90 -1.48 -3.46
C ILE A 17 6.89 -2.40 -2.73
N SER A 18 6.40 -3.42 -2.01
CA SER A 18 7.25 -4.44 -1.35
C SER A 18 8.17 -5.18 -2.32
N ARG A 19 7.73 -5.34 -3.57
CA ARG A 19 8.50 -5.96 -4.66
C ARG A 19 9.44 -4.98 -5.38
N GLY A 20 9.51 -3.73 -4.93
CA GLY A 20 10.39 -2.70 -5.50
C GLY A 20 9.79 -1.95 -6.70
N TRP A 21 8.48 -2.08 -6.94
CA TRP A 21 7.82 -1.29 -7.98
C TRP A 21 7.63 0.16 -7.52
N THR A 22 7.62 1.07 -8.48
CA THR A 22 7.34 2.49 -8.24
C THR A 22 5.86 2.81 -8.34
N VAL A 23 5.43 3.89 -7.69
CA VAL A 23 4.05 4.40 -7.76
C VAL A 23 3.61 4.65 -9.20
N ALA A 24 4.52 5.13 -10.06
CA ALA A 24 4.25 5.37 -11.47
C ALA A 24 3.99 4.07 -12.25
N GLU A 25 4.77 3.02 -12.01
CA GLU A 25 4.54 1.70 -12.63
C GLU A 25 3.23 1.07 -12.17
N ILE A 26 2.91 1.21 -10.88
CA ILE A 26 1.63 0.73 -10.33
C ILE A 26 0.46 1.51 -10.92
N ALA A 27 0.58 2.83 -11.05
CA ALA A 27 -0.45 3.67 -11.66
C ALA A 27 -0.72 3.25 -13.12
N LEU A 28 0.34 2.99 -13.89
CA LEU A 28 0.23 2.46 -15.24
C LEU A 28 -0.42 1.07 -15.29
N LEU A 29 -0.07 0.19 -14.35
CA LEU A 29 -0.63 -1.17 -14.27
C LEU A 29 -2.12 -1.17 -13.90
N GLU A 30 -2.49 -0.36 -12.90
CA GLU A 30 -3.86 -0.26 -12.38
C GLU A 30 -4.76 0.65 -13.24
N GLY A 31 -4.21 1.30 -14.27
CA GLY A 31 -4.94 2.25 -15.12
C GLY A 31 -5.42 3.50 -14.35
N LYS A 32 -4.66 3.90 -13.33
CA LYS A 32 -4.97 5.00 -12.40
C LYS A 32 -3.94 6.12 -12.54
N THR A 33 -4.23 7.28 -11.95
CA THR A 33 -3.23 8.34 -11.87
C THR A 33 -2.23 8.05 -10.74
N VAL A 34 -1.03 8.63 -10.82
CA VAL A 34 -0.05 8.57 -9.74
C VAL A 34 -0.66 9.05 -8.43
N ALA A 35 -1.43 10.14 -8.48
CA ALA A 35 -2.10 10.71 -7.30
C ALA A 35 -3.12 9.75 -6.67
N ASP A 36 -3.85 8.96 -7.47
CA ASP A 36 -4.76 7.93 -6.93
C ASP A 36 -4.01 6.85 -6.17
N ILE A 37 -2.85 6.42 -6.69
CA ILE A 37 -2.00 5.42 -6.02
C ILE A 37 -1.37 6.00 -4.75
N GLU A 38 -0.91 7.25 -4.78
CA GLU A 38 -0.38 7.93 -3.58
C GLU A 38 -1.45 8.05 -2.50
N SER A 39 -2.67 8.46 -2.87
CA SER A 39 -3.81 8.54 -1.94
C SER A 39 -4.16 7.17 -1.36
N CYS A 40 -4.14 6.12 -2.19
CA CYS A 40 -4.33 4.75 -1.76
C CYS A 40 -3.26 4.30 -0.75
N LEU A 41 -1.99 4.59 -1.02
CA LEU A 41 -0.87 4.29 -0.12
C LEU A 41 -0.95 5.07 1.19
N GLN A 42 -1.36 6.34 1.15
CA GLN A 42 -1.61 7.14 2.35
C GLN A 42 -2.76 6.58 3.20
N SER A 43 -3.86 6.19 2.55
CA SER A 43 -4.98 5.54 3.26
C SER A 43 -4.53 4.24 3.92
N ALA A 44 -3.70 3.45 3.22
CA ALA A 44 -3.14 2.22 3.75
C ALA A 44 -2.22 2.47 4.96
N LEU A 45 -1.39 3.52 4.93
CA LEU A 45 -0.56 3.93 6.08
C LEU A 45 -1.41 4.26 7.30
N VAL A 46 -2.49 5.02 7.12
CA VAL A 46 -3.42 5.38 8.20
C VAL A 46 -4.13 4.13 8.73
N ALA A 47 -4.59 3.24 7.86
CA ALA A 47 -5.25 2.00 8.25
C ALA A 47 -4.32 1.06 9.03
N LEU A 48 -3.04 1.00 8.65
CA LEU A 48 -1.99 0.22 9.32
C LEU A 48 -1.42 0.91 10.58
N ASP A 49 -1.85 2.15 10.87
CA ASP A 49 -1.28 3.01 11.90
C ASP A 49 0.26 3.09 11.77
N ALA A 50 0.73 3.28 10.53
CA ALA A 50 2.15 3.30 10.17
C ALA A 50 2.59 4.72 9.81
N LYS A 51 3.76 5.13 10.31
CA LYS A 51 4.32 6.47 10.08
C LYS A 51 5.17 6.53 8.81
N SER A 52 5.52 5.37 8.24
CA SER A 52 6.34 5.26 7.04
C SER A 52 5.95 4.04 6.22
N MET A 53 6.23 4.08 4.92
CA MET A 53 6.02 2.96 4.01
C MET A 53 6.76 1.70 4.47
N ALA A 54 7.98 1.86 4.98
CA ALA A 54 8.75 0.73 5.53
C ALA A 54 8.03 0.09 6.72
N GLU A 55 7.43 0.90 7.61
CA GLU A 55 6.66 0.41 8.74
C GLU A 55 5.37 -0.28 8.29
N ALA A 56 4.66 0.29 7.31
CA ALA A 56 3.48 -0.35 6.72
C ALA A 56 3.80 -1.71 6.09
N LEU A 57 4.92 -1.82 5.38
CA LEU A 57 5.37 -3.08 4.78
C LEU A 57 5.76 -4.12 5.84
N GLN A 58 6.44 -3.70 6.91
CA GLN A 58 6.73 -4.59 8.04
C GLN A 58 5.45 -5.09 8.70
N LYS A 59 4.49 -4.20 8.94
CA LYS A 59 3.18 -4.54 9.49
C LYS A 59 2.40 -5.48 8.58
N LEU A 60 2.42 -5.26 7.27
CA LEU A 60 1.78 -6.13 6.29
C LEU A 60 2.38 -7.54 6.28
N ASN A 61 3.71 -7.67 6.32
CA ASN A 61 4.41 -8.96 6.37
C ASN A 61 4.21 -9.73 7.69
N LEU A 62 3.78 -9.06 8.76
CA LEU A 62 3.42 -9.70 10.03
C LEU A 62 1.99 -10.27 10.04
N SER A 63 1.22 -10.05 8.97
CA SER A 63 -0.15 -10.53 8.82
C SER A 63 -0.30 -11.65 7.77
N ASP A 64 0.80 -12.25 7.31
CA ASP A 64 0.81 -13.47 6.49
C ASP A 64 0.90 -14.73 7.37
#